data_AF-A0A485BMH2-F1
#
_entry.id   AF-A0A485BMH2-F1
#
_cell.length_a   1.000
_cell.length_b   1.000
_cell.length_c   1.000
_cell.angle_alpha   90.00
_cell.angle_beta   90.00
_cell.angle_gamma   90.00
#
_symmetry.space_group_name_H-M   'P 1'
#
loop_
_entity.id
_entity.type
_entity.pdbx_description
1 polymer ?
#
loop_
_entity_poly.entity_id
_entity_poly.type
_entity_poly.pdbx_seq_one_letter_code
_entity_poly.pdbx_strand_id
1 'polypeptide(L)'
;MAKHIPFKLILEKANHYQQDMTRFLRDMVAIPSESCDEKRVVQRIKKEMEKVGFDKVEIDPMGNILGYIGHGPRLVAMDAHIDTVGIGNIKNWNFDPYEAWRPTS
;
A
#
# COMPACT_ATOMS: atom_id res chain seq x y z
N MET A 1 -13.93 -20.74 -16.15
CA MET A 1 -13.12 -19.92 -17.07
C MET A 1 -13.09 -18.50 -16.52
N ALA A 2 -11.93 -17.84 -16.46
CA ALA A 2 -11.87 -16.45 -16.02
C ALA A 2 -12.72 -15.59 -16.97
N LYS A 3 -13.58 -14.73 -16.41
CA LYS A 3 -14.42 -13.82 -17.19
C LYS A 3 -13.49 -12.87 -17.95
N HIS A 4 -13.66 -12.72 -19.27
CA HIS A 4 -12.88 -11.76 -20.03
C HIS A 4 -13.29 -10.35 -19.59
N ILE A 5 -12.39 -9.62 -18.94
CA ILE A 5 -12.59 -8.23 -18.53
C ILE A 5 -11.86 -7.34 -19.56
N PRO A 6 -12.57 -6.49 -20.31
CA PRO A 6 -11.96 -5.55 -21.24
C PRO A 6 -10.94 -4.63 -20.57
N PHE A 7 -9.76 -4.45 -21.17
CA PHE A 7 -8.70 -3.57 -20.68
C PHE A 7 -9.17 -2.15 -20.37
N LYS A 8 -10.02 -1.58 -21.26
CA LYS A 8 -10.57 -0.23 -21.09
C LYS A 8 -11.33 -0.07 -19.76
N LEU A 9 -12.10 -1.09 -19.36
CA LEU A 9 -12.85 -1.05 -18.10
C LEU A 9 -11.92 -1.11 -16.88
N ILE A 10 -10.81 -1.85 -16.98
CA ILE A 10 -9.78 -1.89 -15.93
C ILE A 10 -9.13 -0.51 -15.78
N LEU A 11 -8.77 0.13 -16.90
CA LEU A 11 -8.17 1.47 -16.89
C LEU A 11 -9.13 2.54 -16.34
N GLU A 12 -10.40 2.51 -16.75
CA GLU A 12 -11.43 3.42 -16.24
C GLU A 12 -11.61 3.25 -14.72
N LYS A 13 -11.63 2.01 -14.22
CA LYS A 13 -11.68 1.74 -12.79
C LYS A 13 -10.42 2.21 -12.06
N ALA A 14 -9.23 1.98 -12.60
CA ALA A 14 -7.99 2.46 -12.01
C ALA A 14 -7.99 3.99 -11.88
N ASN A 15 -8.41 4.71 -12.93
CA ASN A 15 -8.56 6.16 -12.89
C ASN A 15 -9.60 6.62 -11.86
N HIS A 16 -10.72 5.91 -11.75
CA HIS A 16 -11.75 6.19 -10.74
C HIS A 16 -11.19 6.09 -9.31
N TYR A 17 -10.33 5.11 -9.03
CA TYR A 17 -9.70 4.93 -7.71
C TYR A 17 -8.45 5.78 -7.49
N GLN A 18 -8.04 6.62 -8.46
CA GLN A 18 -6.79 7.38 -8.38
C GLN A 18 -6.67 8.19 -7.08
N GLN A 19 -7.73 8.90 -6.68
CA GLN A 19 -7.71 9.70 -5.45
C GLN A 19 -7.54 8.84 -4.20
N ASP A 20 -8.18 7.68 -4.14
CA ASP A 20 -8.08 6.75 -3.02
C ASP A 20 -6.69 6.10 -2.95
N MET A 21 -6.14 5.70 -4.11
CA MET A 21 -4.78 5.16 -4.20
C MET A 21 -3.73 6.21 -3.79
N THR A 22 -3.88 7.46 -4.24
CA THR A 22 -2.99 8.56 -3.84
C THR A 22 -3.10 8.83 -2.34
N ARG A 23 -4.31 8.85 -1.78
CA ARG A 23 -4.49 9.04 -0.33
C ARG A 23 -3.87 7.90 0.47
N PHE A 24 -4.09 6.65 0.05
CA PHE A 24 -3.47 5.49 0.69
C PHE A 24 -1.95 5.55 0.66
N LEU A 25 -1.35 5.87 -0.49
CA LEU A 25 0.11 6.04 -0.61
C LEU A 25 0.62 7.15 0.33
N ARG A 26 -0.06 8.29 0.38
CA ARG A 26 0.30 9.39 1.28
C ARG A 26 0.23 8.98 2.75
N ASP A 27 -0.82 8.25 3.15
CA ASP A 27 -0.96 7.74 4.51
C ASP A 27 0.21 6.81 4.89
N MET A 28 0.70 5.99 3.94
CA MET A 28 1.87 5.16 4.17
C MET A 28 3.14 5.98 4.32
N VAL A 29 3.38 6.96 3.43
CA VAL A 29 4.57 7.84 3.47
C VAL A 29 4.63 8.67 4.75
N ALA A 30 3.48 9.09 5.28
CA ALA A 30 3.40 9.88 6.50
C ALA A 30 3.70 9.09 7.79
N ILE A 31 3.83 7.77 7.70
CA ILE A 31 4.20 6.92 8.83
C ILE A 31 5.71 6.63 8.70
N PRO A 32 6.55 7.19 9.58
CA PRO A 32 7.96 6.83 9.61
C PRO A 32 8.11 5.32 9.78
N SER A 33 8.83 4.68 8.86
CA SER A 33 9.07 3.22 8.84
C SER A 33 10.56 2.90 8.92
N GLU A 34 11.30 3.63 9.76
CA GLU A 34 12.68 3.26 10.09
C GLU A 34 12.70 1.85 10.70
N SER A 35 13.72 1.07 10.33
CA SER A 35 13.81 -0.35 10.67
C SER A 35 13.52 -0.61 12.15
N CYS A 36 12.59 -1.54 12.44
CA CYS A 36 12.02 -1.90 13.76
C CYS A 36 10.74 -1.16 14.22
N ASP A 37 10.19 -0.18 13.48
CA ASP A 37 8.88 0.46 13.77
C ASP A 37 7.83 0.27 12.65
N GLU A 38 7.89 -0.86 11.94
CA GLU A 38 7.02 -1.14 10.78
C GLU A 38 5.58 -1.48 11.16
N LYS A 39 5.31 -1.78 12.44
CA LYS A 39 3.98 -2.18 12.93
C LYS A 39 2.90 -1.19 12.51
N ARG A 40 3.19 0.11 12.53
CA ARG A 40 2.20 1.15 12.18
C ARG A 40 1.84 1.12 10.69
N VAL A 41 2.83 0.95 9.82
CA VAL A 41 2.62 0.83 8.37
C VAL A 41 1.87 -0.47 8.05
N VAL A 42 2.28 -1.59 8.64
CA VAL A 42 1.63 -2.89 8.48
C VAL A 42 0.14 -2.82 8.86
N GLN A 43 -0.20 -2.17 9.98
CA GLN A 43 -1.61 -1.97 10.37
C GLN A 43 -2.37 -1.06 9.41
N ARG A 44 -1.72 -0.05 8.80
CA ARG A 44 -2.37 0.80 7.78
C ARG A 44 -2.65 0.02 6.49
N ILE A 45 -1.73 -0.85 6.07
CA ILE A 45 -1.89 -1.72 4.90
C ILE A 45 -3.01 -2.74 5.17
N LYS A 46 -3.03 -3.34 6.37
CA LYS A 46 -4.10 -4.27 6.78
C LYS A 46 -5.49 -3.65 6.61
N LYS A 47 -5.67 -2.43 7.11
CA LYS A 47 -6.94 -1.69 6.95
C LYS A 47 -7.31 -1.46 5.49
N GLU A 48 -6.34 -1.20 4.61
CA GLU A 48 -6.63 -1.03 3.18
C GLU A 48 -6.99 -2.36 2.51
N MET A 49 -6.26 -3.44 2.82
CA MET A 49 -6.57 -4.79 2.31
C MET A 49 -7.98 -5.26 2.73
N GLU A 50 -8.36 -5.02 3.98
CA GLU A 50 -9.71 -5.29 4.47
C GLU A 50 -10.76 -4.43 3.74
N LYS A 51 -10.48 -3.14 3.53
CA LYS A 51 -11.37 -2.20 2.83
C LYS A 51 -11.61 -2.59 1.37
N VAL A 52 -10.58 -3.02 0.65
CA VAL A 52 -10.70 -3.39 -0.78
C VAL A 52 -11.23 -4.82 -0.98
N GLY A 53 -11.44 -5.58 0.10
CA GLY A 53 -12.16 -6.84 0.08
C GLY A 53 -11.28 -8.07 -0.18
N PHE A 54 -10.08 -8.11 0.40
CA PHE A 54 -9.29 -9.35 0.43
C PHE A 54 -10.05 -10.44 1.21
N ASP A 55 -9.98 -11.69 0.74
CA ASP A 55 -10.67 -12.82 1.39
C ASP A 55 -10.08 -13.12 2.77
N LYS A 56 -8.76 -12.92 2.91
CA LYS A 56 -8.03 -13.17 4.13
C LYS A 56 -6.84 -12.21 4.24
N VAL A 57 -6.66 -11.64 5.42
CA VAL A 57 -5.53 -10.75 5.75
C VAL A 57 -4.94 -11.18 7.09
N GLU A 58 -3.69 -11.62 7.08
CA GLU A 58 -2.96 -12.06 8.27
C GLU A 58 -1.66 -11.28 8.43
N ILE A 59 -1.24 -11.15 9.68
CA ILE A 59 0.10 -10.65 10.02
C ILE A 59 0.83 -11.83 10.66
N ASP A 60 1.98 -12.20 10.11
CA ASP A 60 2.77 -13.29 10.65
C ASP A 60 3.52 -12.88 11.95
N PRO A 61 4.09 -13.83 12.71
CA PRO A 61 4.86 -13.50 13.90
C PRO A 61 6.12 -12.64 13.65
N MET A 62 6.60 -12.57 12.40
CA MET A 62 7.74 -11.75 12.00
C MET A 62 7.33 -10.30 11.67
N GLY A 63 6.03 -10.02 11.52
CA GLY A 63 5.49 -8.70 11.21
C GLY A 63 5.13 -8.50 9.74
N ASN A 64 5.25 -9.51 8.89
CA ASN A 64 4.87 -9.41 7.48
C ASN A 64 3.35 -9.47 7.33
N ILE A 65 2.83 -8.77 6.32
CA ILE A 65 1.41 -8.80 5.98
C ILE A 65 1.14 -9.69 4.78
N LEU A 66 0.19 -10.62 4.94
CA LEU A 66 -0.19 -11.61 3.95
C LEU A 66 -1.65 -11.39 3.57
N GLY A 67 -1.89 -11.05 2.30
CA GLY A 67 -3.23 -10.89 1.73
C GLY A 67 -3.53 -12.00 0.73
N TYR A 68 -4.72 -12.60 0.82
CA TYR A 68 -5.17 -13.65 -0.08
C TYR A 68 -6.44 -13.22 -0.83
N ILE A 69 -6.48 -13.51 -2.14
CA ILE A 69 -7.63 -13.29 -3.02
C ILE A 69 -7.85 -14.55 -3.87
N GLY A 70 -9.04 -15.13 -3.78
CA GLY A 70 -9.48 -16.30 -4.51
C GLY A 70 -9.11 -17.64 -3.86
N HIS A 71 -9.81 -18.70 -4.31
CA HIS A 71 -9.67 -20.07 -3.80
C HIS A 71 -9.41 -21.06 -4.95
N GLY A 72 -8.71 -20.59 -6.00
CA GLY A 72 -8.45 -21.37 -7.21
C GLY A 72 -7.33 -22.41 -7.04
N PRO A 73 -7.23 -23.40 -7.95
CA PRO A 73 -6.19 -24.43 -7.91
C PRO A 73 -4.79 -23.93 -8.31
N ARG A 74 -4.66 -22.69 -8.81
CA ARG A 74 -3.40 -22.05 -9.19
C ARG A 74 -3.12 -20.90 -8.23
N LEU A 75 -1.94 -20.92 -7.63
CA LEU A 75 -1.46 -19.88 -6.72
C LEU A 75 -0.51 -18.93 -7.47
N VAL A 76 -0.73 -17.63 -7.34
CA VAL A 76 0.19 -16.58 -7.79
C VAL A 76 0.57 -15.78 -6.56
N ALA A 77 1.87 -15.68 -6.29
CA ALA A 77 2.40 -14.89 -5.19
C ALA A 77 2.97 -13.58 -5.74
N MET A 78 2.63 -12.47 -5.09
CA MET A 78 3.23 -11.16 -5.32
C MET A 78 3.92 -10.73 -4.03
N ASP A 79 5.20 -10.41 -4.12
CA ASP A 79 6.03 -10.01 -2.99
C ASP A 79 6.50 -8.56 -3.15
N ALA A 80 6.49 -7.81 -2.06
CA ALA A 80 6.86 -6.40 -2.02
C ALA A 80 7.38 -6.03 -0.62
N HIS A 81 8.33 -5.10 -0.57
CA HIS A 81 8.88 -4.58 0.68
C HIS A 81 8.34 -3.17 0.96
N ILE A 82 8.18 -2.83 2.24
CA ILE A 82 7.52 -1.60 2.71
C ILE A 82 8.42 -0.72 3.58
N ASP A 83 9.62 -1.20 3.86
CA ASP A 83 10.66 -0.50 4.59
C ASP A 83 11.16 0.69 3.77
N THR A 84 11.48 1.79 4.47
CA THR A 84 12.10 2.96 3.86
C THR A 84 13.46 3.21 4.49
N VAL A 85 14.39 3.72 3.67
CA VAL A 85 15.64 4.26 4.20
C VAL A 85 15.31 5.56 4.92
N GLY A 86 15.90 5.79 6.10
CA GLY A 86 15.71 7.02 6.86
C GLY A 86 15.98 8.27 6.01
N ILE A 87 15.33 9.38 6.34
CA ILE A 87 15.28 10.61 5.52
C ILE A 87 16.64 11.31 5.32
N GLY A 88 17.71 10.80 5.95
CA GLY A 88 19.04 11.37 5.89
C GLY A 88 19.10 12.75 6.56
N ASN A 89 19.88 13.67 6.00
CA ASN A 89 19.97 15.03 6.52
C ASN A 89 18.77 15.87 6.07
N ILE A 90 17.88 16.23 7.01
CA ILE A 90 16.69 17.07 6.77
C ILE A 90 17.03 18.39 6.04
N LYS A 91 18.25 18.93 6.21
CA LYS A 91 18.70 20.16 5.53
C LYS A 91 18.81 19.99 4.00
N ASN A 92 18.83 18.76 3.50
CA ASN A 92 18.85 18.47 2.06
C ASN A 92 17.43 18.47 1.45
N TRP A 93 16.39 18.60 2.26
CA TRP A 93 15.00 18.60 1.81
C TRP A 93 14.46 20.04 1.71
N ASN A 94 13.80 20.35 0.59
CA ASN A 94 13.11 21.63 0.39
C ASN A 94 11.68 21.63 0.96
N PHE A 95 11.20 20.50 1.48
CA PHE A 95 9.88 20.27 2.04
C PHE A 95 9.93 19.12 3.06
N ASP A 96 8.92 19.00 3.93
CA ASP A 96 8.89 17.91 4.91
C ASP A 96 8.66 16.55 4.20
N PRO A 97 9.60 15.59 4.29
CA PRO A 97 9.48 14.28 3.63
C PRO A 97 8.29 13.45 4.12
N TYR A 98 7.82 13.67 5.35
CA TYR A 98 6.69 12.94 5.92
C TYR A 98 5.33 13.60 5.65
N GLU A 99 5.29 14.86 5.21
CA GLU A 99 4.03 15.49 4.81
C GLU A 99 3.54 15.04 3.43
N ALA A 100 4.38 14.31 2.67
CA ALA A 100 4.16 13.91 1.28
C ALA A 100 3.65 15.09 0.44
N TRP A 101 4.54 15.92 -0.13
CA TRP A 101 4.23 17.15 -0.90
C TRP A 101 2.73 17.51 -1.04
N ARG A 102 2.27 18.51 -0.28
CA ARG A 102 0.97 19.16 -0.50
C ARG A 102 1.22 20.38 -1.41
N PRO A 103 0.64 20.45 -2.62
CA PRO A 103 0.40 21.75 -3.21
C PRO A 103 -0.60 22.45 -2.28
N THR A 104 -0.16 23.50 -1.59
CA THR A 104 -1.04 24.43 -0.89
C THR A 104 -2.02 24.98 -1.92
N SER A 105 -3.28 24.55 -1.82
CA SER A 105 -4.42 25.23 -2.46
C SER A 105 -4.76 26.49 -1.68
#